data_AF-A0A432ETM3-F1
#
_entry.id   AF-A0A432ETM3-F1
#
_cell.length_a   1.000
_cell.length_b   1.000
_cell.length_c   1.000
_cell.angle_alpha   90.00
_cell.angle_beta   90.00
_cell.angle_gamma   90.00
#
_symmetry.space_group_name_H-M   'P 1'
#
loop_
_entity.id
_entity.type
_entity.pdbx_description
1 polymer ?
#
loop_
_entity_poly.entity_id
_entity_poly.type
_entity_poly.pdbx_seq_one_letter_code
_entity_poly.pdbx_strand_id
1 'polypeptide(L)'
;SKDQCPTTPEGIQVTETGCENDTDKDGIVDSKDQCPATASGIKVIETGCEGDTDKDGIVDSKDKCPTTPEGTKVDETGCEGDSDKDGVADSKDQCPTTPEGIQVTETGCENDTDKDGIVDSKDQCPATASGIKVIETGCEGDTDKDGIVDSKDKCPTTPEGIKVDETGCEGDSDKDGIIDSKDQCPATPEGTKVGETGCEGDADKDGIVDSKDQCPTTPEGIKVEETGCEGDTDKDGVVDSKDKCPSTAEGIKVNDTGCELDSDKDGIVDSKDQCPSSPADTEVDEKGCKVDKDSDADGVLDSLDKCPNSPAGSKVDTKGCEPDEDNDGVSDKDDLCPSTASGSNVNVVGCSADENINLKGVHFKTASAILTANSLPILDEAAKTLKRHPELEIEVGGHTDSTGGALANKILSQKRATSVMSYLISKGIDATKITSKGYGEDVPIADNTTKKGRAMNRRVELKIAK
;
A
#
# COMPACT_ATOMS: atom_id res chain seq x y z
N SER A 1 96.88 100.03 70.91
CA SER A 1 95.60 99.32 71.07
C SER A 1 95.87 98.02 71.81
N LYS A 2 94.88 97.47 72.53
CA LYS A 2 95.00 96.13 73.15
C LYS A 2 94.60 95.11 72.08
N ASP A 3 95.49 94.16 71.82
CA ASP A 3 95.21 92.98 71.00
C ASP A 3 94.02 92.21 71.60
N GLN A 4 92.99 91.96 70.81
CA GLN A 4 91.77 91.27 71.23
C GLN A 4 91.86 89.74 71.03
N CYS A 5 92.88 89.26 70.33
CA CYS A 5 93.12 87.84 70.05
C CYS A 5 94.58 87.48 70.39
N PRO A 6 94.96 87.48 71.69
CA PRO A 6 96.37 87.33 72.11
C PRO A 6 96.99 85.95 71.83
N THR A 7 96.21 85.01 71.31
CA THR A 7 96.63 83.64 70.98
C THR A 7 96.81 83.41 69.47
N THR A 8 96.77 84.46 68.64
CA THR A 8 96.96 84.32 67.20
C THR A 8 98.40 83.88 66.88
N PRO A 9 98.62 82.80 66.10
CA PRO A 9 99.95 82.32 65.74
C PRO A 9 100.81 83.37 65.01
N GLU A 10 102.10 83.41 65.32
CA GLU A 10 103.06 84.33 64.71
C GLU A 10 103.20 84.06 63.19
N GLY A 11 102.98 85.09 62.36
CA GLY A 11 103.16 85.02 60.90
C GLY A 11 101.88 85.00 60.05
N ILE A 12 100.69 85.06 60.66
CA ILE A 12 99.40 85.10 59.94
C ILE A 12 98.92 86.55 59.73
N GLN A 13 98.20 86.81 58.64
CA GLN A 13 97.56 88.11 58.40
C GLN A 13 96.43 88.32 59.41
N VAL A 14 96.52 89.42 60.17
CA VAL A 14 95.54 89.76 61.19
C VAL A 14 94.89 91.11 60.90
N THR A 15 93.64 91.24 61.33
CA THR A 15 92.88 92.48 61.36
C THR A 15 93.54 93.53 62.28
N GLU A 16 93.11 94.80 62.20
CA GLU A 16 93.60 95.88 63.09
C GLU A 16 93.39 95.59 64.59
N THR A 17 92.53 94.63 64.94
CA THR A 17 92.27 94.16 66.31
C THR A 17 93.11 92.96 66.74
N GLY A 18 93.94 92.38 65.85
CA GLY A 18 94.84 91.25 66.14
C GLY A 18 94.26 89.85 65.87
N CYS A 19 93.04 89.76 65.33
CA CYS A 19 92.38 88.49 65.02
C CYS A 19 92.63 88.07 63.56
N GLU A 20 92.71 86.76 63.30
CA GLU A 20 92.86 86.20 61.94
C GLU A 20 91.75 86.69 61.00
N ASN A 21 92.12 86.93 59.74
CA ASN A 21 91.14 87.29 58.73
C ASN A 21 90.25 86.09 58.40
N ASP A 22 88.99 86.41 58.11
CA ASP A 22 88.00 85.56 57.46
C ASP A 22 87.55 86.37 56.23
N THR A 23 88.09 86.00 55.08
CA THR A 23 88.04 86.78 53.85
C THR A 23 86.66 86.73 53.20
N ASP A 24 86.02 85.55 53.18
CA ASP A 24 84.72 85.34 52.55
C ASP A 24 83.53 85.41 53.54
N LYS A 25 83.83 85.50 54.84
CA LYS A 25 82.87 85.71 55.94
C LYS A 25 81.92 84.53 56.12
N ASP A 26 82.40 83.33 55.84
CA ASP A 26 81.66 82.09 56.08
C ASP A 26 81.68 81.66 57.56
N GLY A 27 82.52 82.33 58.38
CA GLY A 27 82.70 82.07 59.80
C GLY A 27 83.91 81.17 60.12
N ILE A 28 84.67 80.75 59.12
CA ILE A 28 85.93 80.01 59.24
C ILE A 28 87.08 80.94 58.88
N VAL A 29 88.09 81.02 59.76
CA VAL A 29 89.26 81.86 59.51
C VAL A 29 90.08 81.31 58.34
N ASP A 30 90.70 82.19 57.56
CA ASP A 30 91.46 81.88 56.33
C ASP A 30 92.51 80.76 56.52
N SER A 31 93.03 80.58 57.73
CA SER A 31 94.03 79.56 58.05
C SER A 31 93.47 78.13 58.12
N LYS A 32 92.16 77.99 58.33
CA LYS A 32 91.42 76.72 58.44
C LYS A 32 90.43 76.50 57.31
N ASP A 33 90.14 77.55 56.56
CA ASP A 33 89.23 77.52 55.44
C ASP A 33 89.89 76.85 54.23
N GLN A 34 89.28 75.77 53.76
CA GLN A 34 89.67 75.02 52.58
C GLN A 34 88.93 75.49 51.32
N CYS A 35 87.91 76.33 51.49
CA CYS A 35 87.05 76.88 50.45
C CYS A 35 86.99 78.42 50.55
N PRO A 36 88.11 79.12 50.21
CA PRO A 36 88.32 80.57 50.47
C PRO A 36 87.44 81.54 49.65
N ALA A 37 86.37 81.04 49.04
CA ALA A 37 85.45 81.80 48.20
C ALA A 37 84.01 81.29 48.36
N THR A 38 83.64 80.81 49.54
CA THR A 38 82.28 80.36 49.81
C THR A 38 81.32 81.55 49.79
N ALA A 39 80.18 81.35 49.12
CA ALA A 39 79.20 82.42 48.98
C ALA A 39 78.60 82.79 50.35
N SER A 40 78.61 84.10 50.67
CA SER A 40 78.09 84.59 51.94
C SER A 40 76.64 84.16 52.17
N GLY A 41 76.39 83.51 53.31
CA GLY A 41 75.06 83.01 53.72
C GLY A 41 74.82 81.51 53.49
N ILE A 42 75.77 80.80 52.86
CA ILE A 42 75.75 79.33 52.77
C ILE A 42 76.21 78.73 54.11
N LYS A 43 75.56 77.65 54.55
CA LYS A 43 76.01 76.89 55.71
C LYS A 43 77.22 76.05 55.30
N VAL A 44 78.35 76.29 55.95
CA VAL A 44 79.58 75.55 55.72
C VAL A 44 79.82 74.48 56.79
N ILE A 45 80.47 73.39 56.40
CA ILE A 45 81.04 72.42 57.33
C ILE A 45 82.34 72.96 57.95
N GLU A 46 82.95 72.23 58.88
CA GLU A 46 84.12 72.68 59.66
C GLU A 46 85.33 73.14 58.82
N THR A 47 85.37 72.75 57.53
CA THR A 47 86.43 73.11 56.58
C THR A 47 86.14 74.39 55.79
N GLY A 48 85.03 75.10 56.03
CA GLY A 48 84.62 76.27 55.24
C GLY A 48 83.95 75.94 53.91
N CYS A 49 83.77 74.66 53.59
CA CYS A 49 83.12 74.21 52.36
C CYS A 49 81.63 73.96 52.56
N GLU A 50 80.85 74.00 51.48
CA GLU A 50 79.44 73.60 51.51
C GLU A 50 79.30 72.10 51.80
N GLY A 51 78.28 71.74 52.58
CA GLY A 51 77.97 70.35 52.91
C GLY A 51 77.39 69.58 51.73
N ASP A 52 77.62 68.27 51.75
CA ASP A 52 76.99 67.27 50.89
C ASP A 52 76.50 66.16 51.85
N THR A 53 75.20 66.13 52.09
CA THR A 53 74.56 65.34 53.15
C THR A 53 74.47 63.87 52.78
N ASP A 54 74.11 63.56 51.54
CA ASP A 54 73.94 62.18 51.05
C ASP A 54 75.18 61.63 50.31
N LYS A 55 76.18 62.49 50.10
CA LYS A 55 77.51 62.16 49.55
C LYS A 55 77.43 61.66 48.12
N ASP A 56 76.49 62.17 47.35
CA ASP A 56 76.36 61.88 45.93
C ASP A 56 77.35 62.70 45.06
N GLY A 57 78.05 63.67 45.69
CA GLY A 57 79.01 64.56 45.05
C GLY A 57 78.43 65.91 44.65
N ILE A 58 77.15 66.17 44.92
CA ILE A 58 76.46 67.45 44.72
C ILE A 58 76.19 68.08 46.08
N VAL A 59 76.59 69.34 46.21
CA VAL A 59 76.40 70.08 47.46
C VAL A 59 74.91 70.35 47.74
N ASP A 60 74.53 70.36 49.02
CA ASP A 60 73.14 70.42 49.49
C ASP A 60 72.31 71.58 48.88
N SER A 61 72.91 72.73 48.53
CA SER A 61 72.16 73.85 47.92
C SER A 61 71.80 73.63 46.45
N LYS A 62 72.47 72.70 45.77
CA LYS A 62 72.25 72.36 44.36
C LYS A 62 71.57 71.02 44.17
N ASP A 63 71.56 70.21 45.21
CA ASP A 63 70.95 68.90 45.20
C ASP A 63 69.41 68.99 45.33
N LYS A 64 68.71 68.42 44.35
CA LYS A 64 67.25 68.28 44.30
C LYS A 64 66.77 66.92 44.79
N CYS A 65 67.68 65.98 44.97
CA CYS A 65 67.44 64.60 45.35
C CYS A 65 68.23 64.26 46.62
N PRO A 66 67.87 64.84 47.79
CA PRO A 66 68.64 64.84 49.05
C PRO A 66 68.77 63.49 49.78
N THR A 67 68.51 62.40 49.06
CA THR A 67 68.51 61.03 49.57
C THR A 67 69.15 60.08 48.58
N THR A 68 69.91 60.59 47.60
CA THR A 68 70.55 59.77 46.59
C THR A 68 71.66 58.93 47.25
N PRO A 69 71.69 57.59 47.04
CA PRO A 69 72.69 56.76 47.70
C PRO A 69 74.14 57.12 47.29
N GLU A 70 75.04 57.23 48.27
CA GLU A 70 76.48 57.47 48.06
C GLU A 70 77.05 56.53 46.98
N GLY A 71 77.68 57.10 45.95
CA GLY A 71 78.27 56.39 44.82
C GLY A 71 77.35 56.17 43.60
N THR A 72 76.09 56.62 43.66
CA THR A 72 75.18 56.64 42.49
C THR A 72 75.67 57.68 41.48
N LYS A 73 75.55 57.39 40.18
CA LYS A 73 75.85 58.39 39.15
C LYS A 73 74.66 59.33 39.02
N VAL A 74 74.86 60.57 39.45
CA VAL A 74 73.84 61.62 39.44
C VAL A 74 74.11 62.65 38.36
N ASP A 75 73.06 63.37 37.97
CA ASP A 75 73.15 64.54 37.12
C ASP A 75 73.62 65.79 37.88
N GLU A 76 73.64 66.96 37.23
CA GLU A 76 74.06 68.23 37.85
C GLU A 76 73.15 68.69 39.01
N THR A 77 72.04 67.98 39.25
CA THR A 77 71.06 68.27 40.30
C THR A 77 70.98 67.20 41.39
N GLY A 78 71.92 66.24 41.42
CA GLY A 78 71.97 65.19 42.44
C GLY A 78 70.97 64.06 42.20
N CYS A 79 70.28 64.04 41.06
CA CYS A 79 69.27 63.05 40.74
C CYS A 79 69.81 61.93 39.87
N GLU A 80 69.38 60.70 40.15
CA GLU A 80 69.63 59.55 39.29
C GLU A 80 68.89 59.71 37.95
N GLY A 81 69.48 59.17 36.88
CA GLY A 81 68.86 59.14 35.56
C GLY A 81 67.55 58.35 35.53
N ASP A 82 66.63 58.84 34.71
CA ASP A 82 65.37 58.20 34.35
C ASP A 82 65.30 58.24 32.82
N SER A 83 65.63 57.10 32.20
CA SER A 83 65.87 56.98 30.77
C SER A 83 64.60 57.05 29.94
N ASP A 84 63.49 56.49 30.43
CA ASP A 84 62.20 56.45 29.75
C ASP A 84 61.18 57.47 30.29
N LYS A 85 61.55 58.19 31.37
CA LYS A 85 60.81 59.30 31.97
C LYS A 85 59.46 58.88 32.54
N ASP A 86 59.37 57.66 33.04
CA ASP A 86 58.17 57.15 33.67
C ASP A 86 58.04 57.60 35.15
N GLY A 87 59.08 58.23 35.68
CA GLY A 87 59.16 58.73 37.06
C GLY A 87 59.86 57.77 38.03
N VAL A 88 60.38 56.64 37.56
CA VAL A 88 61.18 55.67 38.32
C VAL A 88 62.62 55.73 37.85
N ALA A 89 63.55 55.89 38.79
CA ALA A 89 64.98 55.95 38.48
C ALA A 89 65.48 54.63 37.86
N ASP A 90 66.43 54.72 36.93
CA ASP A 90 66.98 53.59 36.17
C ASP A 90 67.44 52.41 37.05
N SER A 91 67.93 52.64 38.29
CA SER A 91 68.32 51.56 39.21
C SER A 91 67.16 50.76 39.80
N LYS A 92 65.96 51.33 39.85
CA LYS A 92 64.75 50.71 40.42
C LYS A 92 63.76 50.27 39.36
N ASP A 93 63.94 50.75 38.14
CA ASP A 93 63.10 50.43 37.01
C ASP A 93 63.38 49.02 36.46
N GLN A 94 62.33 48.21 36.42
CA GLN A 94 62.32 46.86 35.86
C GLN A 94 61.76 46.81 34.44
N CYS A 95 61.23 47.94 33.95
CA CYS A 95 60.57 48.11 32.67
C CYS A 95 61.15 49.34 31.93
N PRO A 96 62.38 49.25 31.37
CA PRO A 96 63.21 50.39 30.90
C PRO A 96 62.71 51.13 29.64
N THR A 97 61.48 50.86 29.24
CA THR A 97 60.87 51.34 28.00
C THR A 97 59.41 51.73 28.21
N THR A 98 59.01 52.01 29.44
CA THR A 98 57.64 52.38 29.76
C THR A 98 57.34 53.76 29.20
N PRO A 99 56.20 53.95 28.51
CA PRO A 99 55.90 55.25 27.90
C PRO A 99 55.69 56.36 28.95
N GLU A 100 56.35 57.50 28.74
CA GLU A 100 56.18 58.72 29.54
C GLU A 100 54.69 59.10 29.70
N GLY A 101 54.24 59.30 30.94
CA GLY A 101 52.88 59.74 31.28
C GLY A 101 51.87 58.64 31.61
N ILE A 102 52.27 57.36 31.54
CA ILE A 102 51.44 56.23 32.00
C ILE A 102 51.58 56.05 33.52
N GLN A 103 50.54 55.51 34.17
CA GLN A 103 50.63 55.14 35.59
C GLN A 103 51.44 53.85 35.73
N VAL A 104 52.56 53.95 36.44
CA VAL A 104 53.48 52.84 36.68
C VAL A 104 53.47 52.40 38.15
N THR A 105 53.86 51.16 38.36
CA THR A 105 54.17 50.58 39.67
C THR A 105 55.46 51.18 40.24
N GLU A 106 55.78 50.88 41.51
CA GLU A 106 57.05 51.31 42.14
C GLU A 106 58.31 50.78 41.43
N THR A 107 58.16 49.84 40.49
CA THR A 107 59.24 49.23 39.69
C THR A 107 59.22 49.68 38.23
N GLY A 108 58.51 50.77 37.89
CA GLY A 108 58.47 51.34 36.54
C GLY A 108 57.63 50.57 35.52
N CYS A 109 56.91 49.52 35.94
CA CYS A 109 56.07 48.74 35.04
C CYS A 109 54.63 49.25 35.03
N GLU A 110 53.98 49.26 33.85
CA GLU A 110 52.57 49.62 33.72
C GLU A 110 51.66 48.80 34.67
N ASN A 111 50.65 49.46 35.23
CA ASN A 111 49.67 48.78 36.07
C ASN A 111 48.83 47.76 35.29
N ASP A 112 48.47 46.69 35.99
CA ASP A 112 47.49 45.68 35.58
C ASP A 112 46.50 45.56 36.75
N THR A 113 45.36 46.24 36.60
CA THR A 113 44.40 46.48 37.68
C THR A 113 43.65 45.21 38.10
N ASP A 114 43.23 44.38 37.14
CA ASP A 114 42.45 43.18 37.39
C ASP A 114 43.27 41.88 37.40
N LYS A 115 44.57 41.98 37.04
CA LYS A 115 45.57 40.91 37.09
C LYS A 115 45.28 39.79 36.11
N ASP A 116 44.71 40.12 34.97
CA ASP A 116 44.44 39.18 33.88
C ASP A 116 45.69 38.94 32.98
N GLY A 117 46.75 39.74 33.19
CA GLY A 117 48.01 39.67 32.45
C GLY A 117 48.12 40.66 31.30
N ILE A 118 47.12 41.52 31.08
CA ILE A 118 47.10 42.61 30.11
C ILE A 118 47.18 43.94 30.87
N VAL A 119 48.18 44.75 30.54
CA VAL A 119 48.36 46.06 31.16
C VAL A 119 47.19 47.00 30.85
N ASP A 120 46.85 47.88 31.79
CA ASP A 120 45.68 48.78 31.74
C ASP A 120 45.61 49.61 30.43
N SER A 121 46.76 49.91 29.81
CA SER A 121 46.83 50.67 28.56
C SER A 121 46.34 49.90 27.31
N LYS A 122 46.34 48.57 27.38
CA LYS A 122 45.94 47.64 26.31
C LYS A 122 44.66 46.88 26.63
N ASP A 123 44.27 46.87 27.89
CA ASP A 123 43.09 46.17 28.36
C ASP A 123 41.79 46.93 28.00
N GLN A 124 40.92 46.25 27.25
CA GLN A 124 39.60 46.74 26.86
C GLN A 124 38.52 46.33 27.86
N CYS A 125 38.83 45.43 28.79
CA CYS A 125 37.95 44.84 29.79
C CYS A 125 38.57 44.95 31.20
N PRO A 126 38.66 46.17 31.77
CA PRO A 126 39.42 46.51 33.01
C PRO A 126 38.88 45.91 34.33
N ALA A 127 37.97 44.95 34.24
CA ALA A 127 37.32 44.31 35.37
C ALA A 127 37.04 42.83 35.09
N THR A 128 37.90 42.17 34.32
CA THR A 128 37.81 40.74 34.08
C THR A 128 38.01 39.97 35.39
N ALA A 129 37.18 38.94 35.60
CA ALA A 129 37.24 38.16 36.82
C ALA A 129 38.55 37.37 36.89
N SER A 130 39.23 37.45 38.03
CA SER A 130 40.50 36.74 38.25
C SER A 130 40.38 35.23 37.99
N GLY A 131 41.27 34.70 37.14
CA GLY A 131 41.31 33.28 36.77
C GLY A 131 40.57 32.93 35.47
N ILE A 132 39.90 33.89 34.83
CA ILE A 132 39.35 33.74 33.48
C ILE A 132 40.50 33.88 32.46
N LYS A 133 40.48 33.05 31.42
CA LYS A 133 41.42 33.19 30.31
C LYS A 133 40.93 34.31 29.39
N VAL A 134 41.79 35.29 29.17
CA VAL A 134 41.51 36.43 28.30
C VAL A 134 42.20 36.30 26.96
N ILE A 135 41.62 36.91 25.93
CA ILE A 135 42.25 37.12 24.63
C ILE A 135 43.18 38.35 24.69
N GLU A 136 43.85 38.68 23.58
CA GLU A 136 44.84 39.77 23.51
C GLU A 136 44.33 41.16 23.93
N THR A 137 43.01 41.34 24.03
CA THR A 137 42.36 42.59 24.45
C THR A 137 42.03 42.65 25.95
N GLY A 138 42.39 41.65 26.76
CA GLY A 138 41.99 41.55 28.18
C GLY A 138 40.54 41.14 28.39
N CYS A 139 39.79 40.92 27.30
CA CYS A 139 38.42 40.44 27.38
C CYS A 139 38.36 38.91 27.40
N GLU A 140 37.26 38.38 27.92
CA GLU A 140 36.96 36.96 27.81
C GLU A 140 36.77 36.55 26.33
N GLY A 141 37.30 35.38 25.98
CA GLY A 141 37.16 34.83 24.63
C GLY A 141 35.73 34.37 24.31
N ASP A 142 35.43 34.35 23.02
CA ASP A 142 34.25 33.73 22.42
C ASP A 142 34.78 32.89 21.24
N THR A 143 34.90 31.58 21.46
CA THR A 143 35.61 30.66 20.56
C THR A 143 34.83 30.38 19.29
N ASP A 144 33.51 30.23 19.37
CA ASP A 144 32.64 29.88 18.25
C ASP A 144 31.90 31.09 17.63
N LYS A 145 32.05 32.27 18.26
CA LYS A 145 31.57 33.57 17.80
C LYS A 145 30.05 33.66 17.73
N ASP A 146 29.37 32.96 18.63
CA ASP A 146 27.92 33.02 18.75
C ASP A 146 27.45 34.26 19.55
N GLY A 147 28.38 35.01 20.14
CA GLY A 147 28.13 36.21 20.94
C GLY A 147 28.08 35.96 22.45
N ILE A 148 28.29 34.72 22.91
CA ILE A 148 28.37 34.32 24.30
C ILE A 148 29.82 33.93 24.63
N VAL A 149 30.35 34.53 25.69
CA VAL A 149 31.73 34.27 26.12
C VAL A 149 31.90 32.84 26.65
N ASP A 150 33.09 32.26 26.44
CA ASP A 150 33.42 30.85 26.68
C ASP A 150 33.05 30.34 28.09
N SER A 151 33.09 31.18 29.14
CA SER A 151 32.75 30.78 30.52
C SER A 151 31.24 30.68 30.77
N LYS A 152 30.42 31.31 29.93
CA LYS A 152 28.95 31.30 30.00
C LYS A 152 28.32 30.41 28.95
N ASP A 153 29.08 30.08 27.92
CA ASP A 153 28.64 29.25 26.82
C ASP A 153 28.59 27.76 27.21
N LYS A 154 27.41 27.16 27.05
CA LYS A 154 27.15 25.73 27.27
C LYS A 154 27.22 24.91 25.98
N CYS A 155 27.31 25.57 24.84
CA CYS A 155 27.30 25.01 23.52
C CYS A 155 28.52 25.52 22.70
N PRO A 156 29.76 25.07 23.03
CA PRO A 156 31.04 25.66 22.58
C PRO A 156 31.39 25.51 21.09
N THR A 157 30.42 25.11 20.29
CA THR A 157 30.57 24.78 18.88
C THR A 157 29.38 25.29 18.07
N THR A 158 28.62 26.24 18.59
CA THR A 158 27.48 26.81 17.88
C THR A 158 27.97 27.59 16.66
N PRO A 159 27.43 27.34 15.46
CA PRO A 159 27.89 28.05 14.27
C PRO A 159 27.65 29.55 14.33
N GLU A 160 28.67 30.34 13.95
CA GLU A 160 28.59 31.81 13.84
C GLU A 160 27.35 32.26 13.03
N GLY A 161 26.57 33.17 13.60
CA GLY A 161 25.38 33.77 12.96
C GLY A 161 24.06 33.04 13.22
N ILE A 162 24.07 31.92 13.94
CA ILE A 162 22.86 31.28 14.47
C ILE A 162 22.34 32.09 15.67
N LYS A 163 21.02 32.19 15.81
CA LYS A 163 20.42 32.82 17.00
C LYS A 163 20.49 31.85 18.16
N VAL A 164 21.19 32.25 19.20
CA VAL A 164 21.36 31.47 20.43
C VAL A 164 20.59 32.09 21.60
N ASP A 165 20.33 31.28 22.61
CA ASP A 165 19.81 31.73 23.89
C ASP A 165 20.90 32.34 24.79
N GLU A 166 20.55 32.68 26.04
CA GLU A 166 21.50 33.27 27.01
C GLU A 166 22.66 32.32 27.39
N THR A 167 22.64 31.07 26.93
CA THR A 167 23.63 30.04 27.22
C THR A 167 24.42 29.59 26.00
N GLY A 168 24.30 30.27 24.86
CA GLY A 168 25.02 29.95 23.63
C GLY A 168 24.42 28.79 22.83
N CYS A 169 23.24 28.30 23.23
CA CYS A 169 22.62 27.16 22.58
C CYS A 169 21.56 27.60 21.58
N GLU A 170 21.55 26.91 20.42
CA GLU A 170 20.50 27.05 19.42
C GLU A 170 19.14 26.58 19.99
N GLY A 171 18.08 27.30 19.62
CA GLY A 171 16.72 26.97 20.03
C GLY A 171 16.16 25.70 19.38
N ASP A 172 15.11 25.20 20.02
CA ASP A 172 14.24 24.14 19.54
C ASP A 172 12.80 24.69 19.65
N SER A 173 12.25 25.10 18.51
CA SER A 173 11.02 25.87 18.40
C SER A 173 9.78 25.06 18.74
N ASP A 174 9.74 23.77 18.39
CA ASP A 174 8.59 22.89 18.60
C ASP A 174 8.77 21.88 19.76
N LYS A 175 9.97 21.86 20.36
CA LYS A 175 10.36 21.11 21.55
C LYS A 175 10.32 19.60 21.34
N ASP A 176 10.63 19.15 20.13
CA ASP A 176 10.73 17.73 19.80
C ASP A 176 12.10 17.11 20.18
N GLY A 177 13.06 17.95 20.57
CA GLY A 177 14.42 17.57 20.96
C GLY A 177 15.48 17.77 19.87
N ILE A 178 15.11 18.27 18.69
CA ILE A 178 16.00 18.58 17.57
C ILE A 178 16.10 20.11 17.41
N ILE A 179 17.33 20.63 17.35
CA ILE A 179 17.57 22.07 17.16
C ILE A 179 17.08 22.54 15.78
N ASP A 180 16.60 23.79 15.71
CA ASP A 180 15.95 24.38 14.53
C ASP A 180 16.77 24.21 13.23
N SER A 181 18.11 24.33 13.27
CA SER A 181 18.98 24.16 12.09
C SER A 181 19.05 22.73 11.53
N LYS A 182 18.71 21.73 12.34
CA LYS A 182 18.73 20.31 11.96
C LYS A 182 17.33 19.73 11.77
N ASP A 183 16.32 20.45 12.21
CA ASP A 183 14.94 20.01 12.15
C ASP A 183 14.37 20.20 10.73
N GLN A 184 13.90 19.09 10.14
CA GLN A 184 13.24 19.06 8.84
C GLN A 184 11.72 19.24 8.95
N CYS A 185 11.19 19.17 10.17
CA CYS A 185 9.77 19.26 10.50
C CYS A 185 9.52 20.28 11.63
N PRO A 186 9.64 21.61 11.37
CA PRO A 186 9.66 22.69 12.38
C PRO A 186 8.36 22.94 13.17
N ALA A 187 7.40 22.03 13.07
CA ALA A 187 6.08 22.15 13.65
C ALA A 187 5.57 20.79 14.15
N THR A 188 6.48 19.89 14.53
CA THR A 188 6.14 18.62 15.12
C THR A 188 5.47 18.84 16.48
N PRO A 189 4.31 18.22 16.76
CA PRO A 189 3.63 18.44 18.03
C PRO A 189 4.49 17.99 19.23
N GLU A 190 4.56 18.84 20.26
CA GLU A 190 5.30 18.57 21.51
C GLU A 190 4.92 17.19 22.10
N GLY A 191 5.93 16.35 22.35
CA GLY A 191 5.77 14.98 22.87
C GLY A 191 5.63 13.88 21.81
N THR A 192 5.62 14.22 20.52
CA THR A 192 5.73 13.25 19.43
C THR A 192 7.11 12.59 19.45
N LYS A 193 7.17 11.28 19.20
CA LYS A 193 8.46 10.59 19.09
C LYS A 193 9.01 10.82 17.68
N VAL A 194 10.08 11.60 17.58
CA VAL A 194 10.75 11.92 16.33
C VAL A 194 12.07 11.17 16.17
N GLY A 195 12.51 11.04 14.92
CA GLY A 195 13.84 10.55 14.60
C GLY A 195 14.92 11.65 14.68
N GLU A 196 16.06 11.41 14.04
CA GLU A 196 17.17 12.37 13.98
C GLU A 196 16.85 13.64 13.16
N THR A 197 15.78 13.62 12.37
CA THR A 197 15.38 14.73 11.48
C THR A 197 14.28 15.62 12.06
N GLY A 198 13.82 15.36 13.29
CA GLY A 198 12.65 16.06 13.89
C GLY A 198 11.30 15.68 13.28
N CYS A 199 11.30 14.76 12.32
CA CYS A 199 10.06 14.27 11.72
C CYS A 199 9.55 13.02 12.44
N GLU A 200 8.22 12.94 12.52
CA GLU A 200 7.52 11.72 12.88
C GLU A 200 7.80 10.61 11.84
N GLY A 201 7.87 9.36 12.30
CA GLY A 201 8.09 8.21 11.44
C GLY A 201 6.93 7.94 10.49
N ASP A 202 7.27 7.32 9.36
CA ASP A 202 6.37 6.72 8.38
C ASP A 202 6.95 5.33 8.06
N ALA A 203 6.43 4.31 8.73
CA ALA A 203 7.03 2.99 8.78
C ALA A 203 6.90 2.21 7.46
N ASP A 204 5.80 2.39 6.73
CA ASP A 204 5.50 1.69 5.49
C ASP A 204 5.70 2.55 4.24
N LYS A 205 5.98 3.85 4.42
CA LYS A 205 6.35 4.83 3.40
C LYS A 205 5.21 5.13 2.43
N ASP A 206 3.98 5.11 2.93
CA ASP A 206 2.80 5.48 2.16
C ASP A 206 2.56 7.00 2.12
N GLY A 207 3.33 7.77 2.89
CA GLY A 207 3.26 9.23 3.01
C GLY A 207 2.40 9.73 4.17
N ILE A 208 1.85 8.86 5.00
CA ILE A 208 1.09 9.16 6.21
C ILE A 208 1.94 8.77 7.43
N VAL A 209 2.06 9.70 8.38
CA VAL A 209 2.85 9.46 9.59
C VAL A 209 2.18 8.43 10.51
N ASP A 210 3.00 7.65 11.23
CA ASP A 210 2.58 6.50 12.04
C ASP A 210 1.44 6.82 13.04
N SER A 211 1.35 8.02 13.60
CA SER A 211 0.26 8.40 14.53
C SER A 211 -1.09 8.64 13.87
N LYS A 212 -1.11 8.91 12.56
CA LYS A 212 -2.31 9.16 11.76
C LYS A 212 -2.69 7.98 10.87
N ASP A 213 -1.75 7.07 10.65
CA ASP A 213 -1.93 5.91 9.82
C ASP A 213 -2.75 4.82 10.53
N GLN A 214 -3.87 4.44 9.91
CA GLN A 214 -4.76 3.37 10.35
C GLN A 214 -4.36 2.01 9.76
N CYS A 215 -3.48 2.00 8.76
CA CYS A 215 -3.04 0.87 7.98
C CYS A 215 -1.49 0.79 7.91
N PRO A 216 -0.80 0.49 9.03
CA PRO A 216 0.67 0.58 9.22
C PRO A 216 1.52 -0.42 8.42
N THR A 217 0.94 -1.05 7.41
CA THR A 217 1.59 -2.06 6.57
C THR A 217 1.17 -1.94 5.11
N THR A 218 0.69 -0.77 4.70
CA THR A 218 0.32 -0.50 3.32
C THR A 218 1.55 -0.64 2.40
N PRO A 219 1.48 -1.42 1.32
CA PRO A 219 2.65 -1.60 0.45
C PRO A 219 3.11 -0.30 -0.20
N GLU A 220 4.42 -0.05 -0.18
CA GLU A 220 5.04 1.13 -0.81
C GLU A 220 4.62 1.29 -2.28
N GLY A 221 4.18 2.50 -2.64
CA GLY A 221 3.75 2.84 -4.01
C GLY A 221 2.27 2.60 -4.30
N ILE A 222 1.50 2.07 -3.35
CA ILE A 222 0.04 2.07 -3.41
C ILE A 222 -0.49 3.46 -3.08
N LYS A 223 -1.51 3.91 -3.82
CA LYS A 223 -2.15 5.19 -3.55
C LYS A 223 -3.12 5.01 -2.37
N VAL A 224 -2.84 5.72 -1.28
CA VAL A 224 -3.64 5.68 -0.05
C VAL A 224 -4.57 6.88 0.09
N GLU A 225 -5.60 6.72 0.91
CA GLU A 225 -6.45 7.80 1.40
C GLU A 225 -5.78 8.55 2.56
N GLU A 226 -6.44 9.57 3.12
CA GLU A 226 -5.91 10.36 4.27
C GLU A 226 -5.67 9.52 5.54
N THR A 227 -6.21 8.30 5.59
CA THR A 227 -6.05 7.37 6.71
C THR A 227 -4.85 6.41 6.56
N GLY A 228 -4.08 6.50 5.48
CA GLY A 228 -3.00 5.55 5.16
C GLY A 228 -3.49 4.20 4.62
N CYS A 229 -4.80 4.06 4.43
CA CYS A 229 -5.38 2.84 3.88
C CYS A 229 -5.56 2.95 2.37
N GLU A 230 -5.38 1.82 1.69
CA GLU A 230 -5.74 1.69 0.28
C GLU A 230 -7.25 1.92 0.09
N GLY A 231 -7.59 2.66 -0.96
CA GLY A 231 -8.99 2.97 -1.29
C GLY A 231 -9.79 1.77 -1.79
N ASP A 232 -11.10 1.89 -1.63
CA ASP A 232 -12.13 0.99 -2.15
C ASP A 232 -13.16 1.86 -2.89
N THR A 233 -13.01 1.93 -4.21
CA THR A 233 -13.73 2.88 -5.07
C THR A 233 -15.23 2.61 -5.11
N ASP A 234 -15.64 1.35 -5.13
CA ASP A 234 -17.05 0.95 -5.27
C ASP A 234 -17.70 0.49 -3.95
N LYS A 235 -16.90 0.42 -2.88
CA LYS A 235 -17.30 0.16 -1.49
C LYS A 235 -17.90 -1.22 -1.30
N ASP A 236 -17.40 -2.20 -2.05
CA ASP A 236 -17.80 -3.59 -1.94
C ASP A 236 -17.04 -4.36 -0.83
N GLY A 237 -16.01 -3.73 -0.24
CA GLY A 237 -15.17 -4.27 0.82
C GLY A 237 -13.83 -4.85 0.32
N VAL A 238 -13.53 -4.75 -0.97
CA VAL A 238 -12.27 -5.19 -1.58
C VAL A 238 -11.51 -3.97 -2.11
N VAL A 239 -10.27 -3.80 -1.65
CA VAL A 239 -9.43 -2.66 -2.07
C VAL A 239 -9.12 -2.70 -3.57
N ASP A 240 -8.97 -1.52 -4.18
CA ASP A 240 -8.83 -1.31 -5.62
C ASP A 240 -7.75 -2.19 -6.29
N SER A 241 -6.61 -2.47 -5.62
CA SER A 241 -5.54 -3.32 -6.18
C SER A 241 -5.88 -4.81 -6.27
N LYS A 242 -6.85 -5.27 -5.47
CA LYS A 242 -7.32 -6.66 -5.44
C LYS A 242 -8.65 -6.84 -6.16
N ASP A 243 -9.35 -5.75 -6.42
CA ASP A 243 -10.64 -5.75 -7.06
C ASP A 243 -10.53 -5.95 -8.58
N LYS A 244 -11.19 -7.00 -9.07
CA LYS A 244 -11.30 -7.33 -10.50
C LYS A 244 -12.60 -6.81 -11.11
N CYS A 245 -13.50 -6.32 -10.29
CA CYS A 245 -14.83 -5.84 -10.62
C CYS A 245 -15.07 -4.44 -10.03
N PRO A 246 -14.40 -3.37 -10.53
CA PRO A 246 -14.31 -2.02 -9.92
C PRO A 246 -15.59 -1.17 -9.94
N SER A 247 -16.73 -1.82 -10.12
CA SER A 247 -18.03 -1.19 -10.29
C SER A 247 -19.15 -2.06 -9.71
N THR A 248 -18.81 -2.96 -8.79
CA THR A 248 -19.80 -3.74 -8.06
C THR A 248 -20.64 -2.80 -7.21
N ALA A 249 -21.95 -3.05 -7.17
CA ALA A 249 -22.84 -2.17 -6.43
C ALA A 249 -22.64 -2.32 -4.92
N GLU A 250 -22.54 -1.20 -4.20
CA GLU A 250 -22.41 -1.16 -2.74
C GLU A 250 -23.49 -2.03 -2.06
N GLY A 251 -23.05 -2.89 -1.14
CA GLY A 251 -23.92 -3.77 -0.36
C GLY A 251 -24.25 -5.13 -1.02
N ILE A 252 -23.76 -5.38 -2.24
CA ILE A 252 -23.79 -6.72 -2.83
C ILE A 252 -22.70 -7.59 -2.19
N LYS A 253 -22.99 -8.88 -1.99
CA LYS A 253 -21.98 -9.84 -1.51
C LYS A 253 -21.03 -10.19 -2.63
N VAL A 254 -19.74 -9.96 -2.38
CA VAL A 254 -18.66 -10.25 -3.32
C VAL A 254 -17.74 -11.36 -2.82
N ASN A 255 -16.97 -11.93 -3.73
CA ASN A 255 -15.84 -12.80 -3.41
C ASN A 255 -14.57 -11.99 -3.06
N ASP A 256 -13.47 -12.68 -2.76
CA ASP A 256 -12.18 -12.08 -2.41
C ASP A 256 -11.54 -11.21 -3.52
N THR A 257 -12.17 -11.11 -4.70
CA THR A 257 -11.73 -10.30 -5.84
C THR A 257 -12.75 -9.23 -6.25
N GLY A 258 -13.70 -8.90 -5.38
CA GLY A 258 -14.69 -7.82 -5.58
C GLY A 258 -15.81 -8.15 -6.57
N CYS A 259 -15.90 -9.39 -7.04
CA CYS A 259 -16.93 -9.78 -8.00
C CYS A 259 -18.14 -10.42 -7.30
N GLU A 260 -19.34 -10.11 -7.80
CA GLU A 260 -20.59 -10.71 -7.34
C GLU A 260 -20.51 -12.25 -7.35
N LEU A 261 -21.14 -12.88 -6.36
CA LEU A 261 -21.20 -14.34 -6.25
C LEU A 261 -22.11 -14.94 -7.32
N ASP A 262 -21.70 -16.10 -7.83
CA ASP A 262 -22.46 -16.99 -8.70
C ASP A 262 -22.34 -18.39 -8.06
N SER A 263 -23.33 -18.71 -7.23
CA SER A 263 -23.29 -19.81 -6.27
C SER A 263 -23.35 -21.19 -6.93
N ASP A 264 -24.11 -21.35 -8.01
CA ASP A 264 -24.28 -22.59 -8.75
C ASP A 264 -23.52 -22.64 -10.10
N LYS A 265 -22.89 -21.52 -10.49
CA LYS A 265 -21.99 -21.40 -11.65
C LYS A 265 -22.69 -21.61 -12.98
N ASP A 266 -23.95 -21.18 -13.06
CA ASP A 266 -24.73 -21.22 -14.29
C ASP A 266 -24.47 -20.02 -15.22
N GLY A 267 -23.70 -19.02 -14.75
CA GLY A 267 -23.35 -17.81 -15.47
C GLY A 267 -24.23 -16.59 -15.14
N ILE A 268 -25.18 -16.71 -14.21
CA ILE A 268 -26.02 -15.63 -13.70
C ILE A 268 -25.65 -15.38 -12.24
N VAL A 269 -25.27 -14.14 -11.93
CA VAL A 269 -24.92 -13.75 -10.57
C VAL A 269 -26.11 -13.86 -9.61
N ASP A 270 -25.86 -14.24 -8.36
CA ASP A 270 -26.86 -14.49 -7.30
C ASP A 270 -27.86 -13.33 -7.13
N SER A 271 -27.43 -12.09 -7.40
CA SER A 271 -28.28 -10.90 -7.30
C SER A 271 -29.37 -10.83 -8.38
N LYS A 272 -29.18 -11.54 -9.50
CA LYS A 272 -30.07 -11.60 -10.66
C LYS A 272 -30.69 -12.97 -10.87
N ASP A 273 -30.21 -13.97 -10.15
CA ASP A 273 -30.68 -15.35 -10.25
C ASP A 273 -31.91 -15.60 -9.35
N GLN A 274 -32.98 -16.15 -9.95
CA GLN A 274 -34.19 -16.57 -9.22
C GLN A 274 -34.03 -17.96 -8.58
N CYS A 275 -33.04 -18.73 -9.02
CA CYS A 275 -32.73 -20.08 -8.63
C CYS A 275 -31.22 -20.28 -8.31
N PRO A 276 -30.61 -19.50 -7.38
CA PRO A 276 -29.15 -19.46 -7.07
C PRO A 276 -28.55 -20.70 -6.41
N SER A 277 -29.24 -21.84 -6.51
CA SER A 277 -28.84 -23.12 -5.96
C SER A 277 -29.22 -24.28 -6.90
N SER A 278 -29.31 -23.97 -8.19
CA SER A 278 -29.47 -24.97 -9.24
C SER A 278 -28.33 -26.00 -9.16
N PRO A 279 -28.56 -27.24 -9.58
CA PRO A 279 -27.45 -28.17 -9.75
C PRO A 279 -26.46 -27.61 -10.79
N ALA A 280 -25.17 -27.59 -10.46
CA ALA A 280 -24.13 -27.15 -11.39
C ALA A 280 -24.22 -27.91 -12.73
N ASP A 281 -23.89 -27.22 -13.83
CA ASP A 281 -23.96 -27.71 -15.22
C ASP A 281 -25.38 -27.97 -15.78
N THR A 282 -26.45 -27.45 -15.16
CA THR A 282 -27.78 -27.47 -15.77
C THR A 282 -27.98 -26.30 -16.74
N GLU A 283 -28.60 -26.55 -17.89
CA GLU A 283 -29.06 -25.47 -18.77
C GLU A 283 -30.21 -24.72 -18.08
N VAL A 284 -30.02 -23.41 -17.89
CA VAL A 284 -30.96 -22.49 -17.23
C VAL A 284 -31.55 -21.48 -18.23
N ASP A 285 -32.70 -20.91 -17.89
CA ASP A 285 -33.28 -19.80 -18.64
C ASP A 285 -32.60 -18.46 -18.28
N GLU A 286 -33.09 -17.35 -18.86
CA GLU A 286 -32.61 -15.99 -18.56
C GLU A 286 -32.78 -15.57 -17.08
N LYS A 287 -33.46 -16.38 -16.25
CA LYS A 287 -33.70 -16.14 -14.83
C LYS A 287 -32.88 -17.06 -13.92
N GLY A 288 -32.01 -17.91 -14.47
CA GLY A 288 -31.18 -18.87 -13.74
C GLY A 288 -31.92 -20.13 -13.29
N CYS A 289 -33.15 -20.34 -13.78
CA CYS A 289 -33.92 -21.53 -13.42
C CYS A 289 -33.81 -22.61 -14.50
N LYS A 290 -33.65 -23.86 -14.05
CA LYS A 290 -33.59 -25.04 -14.92
C LYS A 290 -34.76 -25.06 -15.92
N VAL A 291 -34.41 -25.19 -17.20
CA VAL A 291 -35.40 -25.42 -18.27
C VAL A 291 -35.62 -26.93 -18.41
N ASP A 292 -36.85 -27.37 -18.20
CA ASP A 292 -37.25 -28.73 -18.57
C ASP A 292 -37.30 -28.81 -20.10
N LYS A 293 -36.65 -29.85 -20.64
CA LYS A 293 -36.57 -30.09 -22.09
C LYS A 293 -37.85 -30.75 -22.57
N ASP A 294 -38.09 -30.62 -23.87
CA ASP A 294 -39.10 -31.35 -24.64
C ASP A 294 -38.33 -32.01 -25.79
N SER A 295 -37.90 -33.25 -25.55
CA SER A 295 -36.89 -33.95 -26.36
C SER A 295 -37.42 -34.41 -27.72
N ASP A 296 -38.72 -34.71 -27.83
CA ASP A 296 -39.37 -35.13 -29.07
C ASP A 296 -40.23 -34.03 -29.73
N ALA A 297 -40.32 -32.86 -29.08
CA ALA A 297 -40.97 -31.65 -29.55
C ALA A 297 -42.47 -31.86 -29.84
N ASP A 298 -43.12 -32.70 -29.03
CA ASP A 298 -44.56 -32.96 -29.11
C ASP A 298 -45.42 -31.94 -28.32
N GLY A 299 -44.76 -31.08 -27.53
CA GLY A 299 -45.38 -30.05 -26.71
C GLY A 299 -45.58 -30.43 -25.25
N VAL A 300 -45.14 -31.62 -24.82
CA VAL A 300 -45.13 -32.08 -23.44
C VAL A 300 -43.69 -32.17 -22.94
N LEU A 301 -43.40 -31.52 -21.81
CA LEU A 301 -42.06 -31.54 -21.24
C LEU A 301 -41.65 -32.96 -20.83
N ASP A 302 -40.37 -33.31 -20.98
CA ASP A 302 -39.78 -34.62 -20.64
C ASP A 302 -40.16 -35.10 -19.22
N SER A 303 -40.33 -34.17 -18.28
CA SER A 303 -40.69 -34.46 -16.88
C SER A 303 -42.16 -34.91 -16.71
N LEU A 304 -43.01 -34.59 -17.68
CA LEU A 304 -44.45 -34.91 -17.71
C LEU A 304 -44.81 -35.92 -18.81
N ASP A 305 -43.87 -36.18 -19.73
CA ASP A 305 -44.05 -37.04 -20.87
C ASP A 305 -43.86 -38.53 -20.52
N LYS A 306 -44.87 -39.34 -20.86
CA LYS A 306 -44.85 -40.80 -20.70
C LYS A 306 -44.45 -41.54 -21.97
N CYS A 307 -44.42 -40.85 -23.09
CA CYS A 307 -44.14 -41.35 -24.42
C CYS A 307 -43.02 -40.53 -25.08
N PRO A 308 -41.78 -40.58 -24.55
CA PRO A 308 -40.65 -39.68 -24.86
C PRO A 308 -40.06 -39.78 -26.28
N ASN A 309 -40.75 -40.44 -27.19
CA ASN A 309 -40.34 -40.60 -28.59
C ASN A 309 -41.57 -40.51 -29.52
N SER A 310 -42.58 -39.75 -29.12
CA SER A 310 -43.71 -39.46 -29.98
C SER A 310 -43.22 -38.78 -31.26
N PRO A 311 -43.71 -39.17 -32.45
CA PRO A 311 -43.20 -38.58 -33.68
C PRO A 311 -43.49 -37.07 -33.71
N ALA A 312 -42.47 -36.25 -33.97
CA ALA A 312 -42.61 -34.79 -34.01
C ALA A 312 -43.79 -34.32 -34.88
N GLY A 313 -44.67 -33.49 -34.30
CA GLY A 313 -45.89 -32.98 -34.93
C GLY A 313 -47.12 -33.90 -34.84
N SER A 314 -47.02 -35.02 -34.12
CA SER A 314 -48.17 -35.87 -33.81
C SER A 314 -49.09 -35.18 -32.80
N LYS A 315 -50.38 -35.52 -32.84
CA LYS A 315 -51.34 -35.03 -31.85
C LYS A 315 -51.28 -35.96 -30.65
N VAL A 316 -50.69 -35.49 -29.57
CA VAL A 316 -50.55 -36.23 -28.32
C VAL A 316 -51.56 -35.76 -27.27
N ASP A 317 -51.81 -36.58 -26.27
CA ASP A 317 -52.58 -36.20 -25.09
C ASP A 317 -51.72 -35.39 -24.08
N THR A 318 -52.26 -35.10 -22.91
CA THR A 318 -51.54 -34.33 -21.87
C THR A 318 -50.34 -35.07 -21.27
N LYS A 319 -50.09 -36.31 -21.66
CA LYS A 319 -48.98 -37.16 -21.20
C LYS A 319 -48.00 -37.49 -22.34
N GLY A 320 -48.11 -36.81 -23.48
CA GLY A 320 -47.23 -37.00 -24.63
C GLY A 320 -47.55 -38.24 -25.46
N CYS A 321 -48.67 -38.94 -25.23
CA CYS A 321 -48.98 -40.18 -25.94
C CYS A 321 -49.99 -39.98 -27.07
N GLU A 322 -49.77 -40.65 -28.21
CA GLU A 322 -50.74 -40.72 -29.31
C GLU A 322 -52.05 -41.42 -28.87
N PRO A 323 -53.19 -41.15 -29.56
CA PRO A 323 -54.45 -41.83 -29.29
C PRO A 323 -54.35 -43.35 -29.42
N ASP A 324 -54.92 -44.04 -28.44
CA ASP A 324 -55.04 -45.50 -28.32
C ASP A 324 -56.44 -45.81 -27.73
N GLU A 325 -57.38 -46.19 -28.60
CA GLU A 325 -58.81 -46.34 -28.28
C GLU A 325 -59.09 -47.53 -27.36
N ASP A 326 -58.39 -48.66 -27.54
CA ASP A 326 -58.60 -49.88 -26.76
C ASP A 326 -57.57 -50.11 -25.63
N ASN A 327 -56.60 -49.19 -25.51
CA ASN A 327 -55.58 -49.13 -24.47
C ASN A 327 -54.74 -50.41 -24.39
N ASP A 328 -54.39 -50.96 -25.56
CA ASP A 328 -53.54 -52.14 -25.67
C ASP A 328 -52.04 -51.82 -25.78
N GLY A 329 -51.70 -50.53 -25.91
CA GLY A 329 -50.33 -50.03 -26.01
C GLY A 329 -49.84 -49.76 -27.44
N VAL A 330 -50.67 -49.97 -28.46
CA VAL A 330 -50.41 -49.61 -29.85
C VAL A 330 -51.33 -48.47 -30.27
N SER A 331 -50.78 -47.41 -30.87
CA SER A 331 -51.62 -46.26 -31.25
C SER A 331 -52.56 -46.58 -32.40
N ASP A 332 -53.70 -45.89 -32.47
CA ASP A 332 -54.79 -46.16 -33.43
C ASP A 332 -54.33 -46.20 -34.89
N LYS A 333 -53.24 -45.49 -35.24
CA LYS A 333 -52.70 -45.47 -36.60
C LYS A 333 -51.89 -46.73 -36.94
N ASP A 334 -51.30 -47.37 -35.94
CA ASP A 334 -50.42 -48.53 -36.03
C ASP A 334 -51.14 -49.83 -35.64
N ASP A 335 -52.36 -49.71 -35.13
CA ASP A 335 -53.17 -50.83 -34.72
C ASP A 335 -53.99 -51.44 -35.89
N LEU A 336 -53.83 -52.74 -36.12
CA LEU A 336 -54.61 -53.53 -37.07
C LEU A 336 -55.76 -54.31 -36.42
N CYS A 337 -55.83 -54.29 -35.09
CA CYS A 337 -56.80 -54.92 -34.23
C CYS A 337 -57.42 -53.91 -33.23
N PRO A 338 -58.21 -52.91 -33.70
CA PRO A 338 -58.74 -51.75 -32.94
C PRO A 338 -59.82 -52.07 -31.89
N SER A 339 -59.86 -53.29 -31.40
CA SER A 339 -60.82 -53.74 -30.38
C SER A 339 -60.26 -54.89 -29.56
N THR A 340 -58.94 -54.93 -29.41
CA THR A 340 -58.26 -55.92 -28.61
C THR A 340 -58.67 -55.74 -27.15
N ALA A 341 -58.86 -56.87 -26.46
CA ALA A 341 -59.32 -56.82 -25.08
C ALA A 341 -58.22 -56.21 -24.19
N SER A 342 -58.55 -55.15 -23.45
CA SER A 342 -57.61 -54.48 -22.54
C SER A 342 -56.91 -55.47 -21.60
N GLY A 343 -55.58 -55.37 -21.50
CA GLY A 343 -54.72 -56.28 -20.74
C GLY A 343 -54.29 -57.54 -21.50
N SER A 344 -54.65 -57.69 -22.77
CA SER A 344 -54.08 -58.73 -23.64
C SER A 344 -52.62 -58.46 -23.93
N ASN A 345 -51.82 -59.52 -24.09
CA ASN A 345 -50.48 -59.38 -24.66
C ASN A 345 -50.63 -59.25 -26.18
N VAL A 346 -50.42 -58.04 -26.69
CA VAL A 346 -50.51 -57.72 -28.11
C VAL A 346 -49.14 -57.68 -28.76
N ASN A 347 -49.11 -57.89 -30.07
CA ASN A 347 -47.91 -57.69 -30.87
C ASN A 347 -47.78 -56.23 -31.31
N VAL A 348 -46.77 -55.94 -32.12
CA VAL A 348 -46.41 -54.59 -32.58
C VAL A 348 -47.49 -53.88 -33.42
N VAL A 349 -48.55 -54.59 -33.83
CA VAL A 349 -49.70 -54.03 -34.56
C VAL A 349 -51.02 -54.20 -33.80
N GLY A 350 -50.97 -54.28 -32.47
CA GLY A 350 -52.13 -54.30 -31.57
C GLY A 350 -52.90 -55.62 -31.53
N CYS A 351 -52.41 -56.67 -32.21
CA CYS A 351 -53.13 -57.94 -32.28
C CYS A 351 -52.65 -58.93 -31.21
N SER A 352 -53.59 -59.59 -30.52
CA SER A 352 -53.25 -60.69 -29.60
C SER A 352 -52.67 -61.91 -30.32
N ALA A 353 -51.86 -62.72 -29.64
CA ALA A 353 -51.10 -63.83 -30.27
C ALA A 353 -51.95 -64.87 -31.02
N ASP A 354 -53.22 -65.04 -30.64
CA ASP A 354 -54.15 -65.99 -31.25
C ASP A 354 -55.13 -65.32 -32.25
N GLU A 355 -55.03 -64.00 -32.46
CA GLU A 355 -55.95 -63.24 -33.29
C GLU A 355 -55.46 -63.08 -34.73
N ASN A 356 -56.34 -63.41 -35.67
CA ASN A 356 -56.12 -63.11 -37.08
C ASN A 356 -56.70 -61.72 -37.38
N ILE A 357 -55.92 -60.89 -38.06
CA ILE A 357 -56.37 -59.60 -38.56
C ILE A 357 -57.43 -59.84 -39.64
N ASN A 358 -58.69 -59.57 -39.32
CA ASN A 358 -59.77 -59.69 -40.29
C ASN A 358 -59.83 -58.43 -41.15
N LEU A 359 -59.56 -58.58 -42.45
CA LEU A 359 -59.68 -57.48 -43.42
C LEU A 359 -61.16 -57.24 -43.77
N LYS A 360 -61.93 -56.77 -42.78
CA LYS A 360 -63.36 -56.50 -42.90
C LYS A 360 -63.59 -55.52 -44.05
N GLY A 361 -64.50 -55.88 -44.96
CA GLY A 361 -64.83 -55.08 -46.14
C GLY A 361 -63.98 -55.37 -47.39
N VAL A 362 -62.97 -56.25 -47.30
CA VAL A 362 -62.28 -56.75 -48.50
C VAL A 362 -63.19 -57.71 -49.26
N HIS A 363 -63.61 -57.27 -50.43
CA HIS A 363 -64.50 -57.98 -51.33
C HIS A 363 -63.88 -58.24 -52.70
N PHE A 364 -64.47 -59.20 -53.41
CA PHE A 364 -64.09 -59.58 -54.77
C PHE A 364 -65.29 -59.48 -55.71
N LYS A 365 -65.05 -59.27 -57.01
CA LYS A 365 -66.09 -59.43 -58.02
C LYS A 365 -66.69 -60.83 -57.95
N THR A 366 -67.98 -60.96 -58.28
CA THR A 366 -68.73 -62.22 -58.21
C THR A 366 -67.99 -63.35 -58.93
N ALA A 367 -67.90 -64.52 -58.27
CA ALA A 367 -67.19 -65.72 -58.77
C ALA A 367 -65.74 -65.48 -59.24
N SER A 368 -65.09 -64.41 -58.75
CA SER A 368 -63.76 -63.99 -59.19
C SER A 368 -62.81 -63.79 -58.00
N ALA A 369 -61.52 -63.67 -58.33
CA ALA A 369 -60.45 -63.23 -57.44
C ALA A 369 -60.05 -61.76 -57.69
N ILE A 370 -60.78 -61.03 -58.55
CA ILE A 370 -60.54 -59.60 -58.80
C ILE A 370 -61.07 -58.79 -57.61
N LEU A 371 -60.19 -58.05 -56.94
CA LEU A 371 -60.53 -57.12 -55.86
C LEU A 371 -61.47 -56.02 -56.35
N THR A 372 -62.42 -55.61 -55.51
CA THR A 372 -63.29 -54.46 -55.80
C THR A 372 -62.59 -53.14 -55.48
N ALA A 373 -63.01 -52.05 -56.11
CA ALA A 373 -62.45 -50.72 -55.85
C ALA A 373 -62.57 -50.32 -54.36
N ASN A 374 -63.67 -50.70 -53.71
CA ASN A 374 -63.90 -50.42 -52.28
C ASN A 374 -63.00 -51.23 -51.35
N SER A 375 -62.41 -52.34 -51.83
CA SER A 375 -61.47 -53.14 -51.06
C SER A 375 -60.08 -52.49 -51.00
N LEU A 376 -59.75 -51.63 -51.98
CA LEU A 376 -58.41 -51.08 -52.14
C LEU A 376 -58.01 -50.16 -50.98
N PRO A 377 -58.85 -49.21 -50.50
CA PRO A 377 -58.50 -48.38 -49.35
C PRO A 377 -58.22 -49.19 -48.07
N ILE A 378 -58.97 -50.27 -47.83
CA ILE A 378 -58.76 -51.14 -46.66
C ILE A 378 -57.40 -51.84 -46.75
N LEU A 379 -57.05 -52.33 -47.94
CA LEU A 379 -55.75 -52.94 -48.19
C LEU A 379 -54.61 -51.92 -48.20
N ASP A 380 -54.88 -50.66 -48.57
CA ASP A 380 -53.93 -49.57 -48.49
C ASP A 380 -53.57 -49.22 -47.05
N GLU A 381 -54.55 -49.14 -46.15
CA GLU A 381 -54.30 -48.93 -44.72
C GLU A 381 -53.52 -50.11 -44.12
N ALA A 382 -53.96 -51.35 -44.39
CA ALA A 382 -53.21 -52.52 -43.94
C ALA A 382 -51.75 -52.52 -44.47
N ALA A 383 -51.54 -52.16 -45.73
CA ALA A 383 -50.20 -52.05 -46.30
C ALA A 383 -49.36 -50.92 -45.67
N LYS A 384 -49.95 -49.79 -45.30
CA LYS A 384 -49.24 -48.71 -44.61
C LYS A 384 -48.72 -49.18 -43.24
N THR A 385 -49.55 -49.86 -42.47
CA THR A 385 -49.15 -50.39 -41.16
C THR A 385 -48.10 -51.47 -41.30
N LEU A 386 -48.31 -52.46 -42.16
CA LEU A 386 -47.33 -53.53 -42.40
C LEU A 386 -45.97 -53.03 -42.90
N LYS A 387 -45.91 -51.88 -43.59
CA LYS A 387 -44.63 -51.26 -43.99
C LYS A 387 -43.84 -50.67 -42.83
N ARG A 388 -44.52 -50.20 -41.79
CA ARG A 388 -43.86 -49.67 -40.59
C ARG A 388 -43.29 -50.79 -39.72
N HIS A 389 -43.75 -52.02 -39.95
CA HIS A 389 -43.30 -53.25 -39.29
C HIS A 389 -42.72 -54.29 -40.29
N PRO A 390 -41.60 -53.97 -40.97
CA PRO A 390 -41.00 -54.85 -41.98
C PRO A 390 -40.48 -56.19 -41.42
N GLU A 391 -40.37 -56.32 -40.10
CA GLU A 391 -40.00 -57.55 -39.40
C GLU A 391 -41.04 -58.65 -39.51
N LEU A 392 -42.34 -58.28 -39.62
CA LEU A 392 -43.46 -59.21 -39.55
C LEU A 392 -43.52 -60.18 -40.72
N GLU A 393 -43.84 -61.43 -40.42
CA GLU A 393 -44.14 -62.44 -41.44
C GLU A 393 -45.64 -62.73 -41.48
N ILE A 394 -46.26 -62.56 -42.65
CA ILE A 394 -47.72 -62.58 -42.79
C ILE A 394 -48.18 -63.72 -43.71
N GLU A 395 -49.20 -64.47 -43.30
CA GLU A 395 -49.97 -65.37 -44.17
C GLU A 395 -51.32 -64.73 -44.51
N VAL A 396 -51.61 -64.55 -45.79
CA VAL A 396 -52.93 -64.14 -46.27
C VAL A 396 -53.82 -65.37 -46.37
N GLY A 397 -54.80 -65.48 -45.48
CA GLY A 397 -55.79 -66.54 -45.44
C GLY A 397 -57.06 -66.19 -46.22
N GLY A 398 -57.39 -66.96 -47.25
CA GLY A 398 -58.64 -66.82 -48.00
C GLY A 398 -59.68 -67.84 -47.57
N HIS A 399 -60.92 -67.42 -47.33
CA HIS A 399 -62.02 -68.28 -46.88
C HIS A 399 -63.27 -68.15 -47.75
N THR A 400 -64.03 -69.23 -47.90
CA THR A 400 -65.34 -69.26 -48.55
C THR A 400 -66.42 -69.71 -47.59
N ASP A 401 -67.68 -69.57 -48.00
CA ASP A 401 -68.77 -70.31 -47.39
C ASP A 401 -68.85 -71.74 -47.95
N SER A 402 -69.78 -72.54 -47.45
CA SER A 402 -70.01 -73.92 -47.89
C SER A 402 -70.87 -74.06 -49.15
N THR A 403 -71.06 -72.98 -49.93
CA THR A 403 -71.86 -73.02 -51.16
C THR A 403 -70.97 -73.44 -52.32
N GLY A 404 -71.37 -74.50 -53.05
CA GLY A 404 -70.60 -75.03 -54.18
C GLY A 404 -69.81 -76.28 -53.79
N GLY A 405 -68.83 -76.65 -54.63
CA GLY A 405 -67.98 -77.82 -54.36
C GLY A 405 -66.75 -77.44 -53.55
N ALA A 406 -66.42 -78.23 -52.52
CA ALA A 406 -65.28 -78.00 -51.63
C ALA A 406 -63.95 -77.74 -52.39
N LEU A 407 -63.66 -78.53 -53.45
CA LEU A 407 -62.46 -78.33 -54.26
C LEU A 407 -62.47 -76.99 -55.02
N ALA A 408 -63.62 -76.58 -55.55
CA ALA A 408 -63.77 -75.29 -56.22
C ALA A 408 -63.61 -74.13 -55.23
N ASN A 409 -64.14 -74.28 -54.02
CA ASN A 409 -64.00 -73.34 -52.90
C ASN A 409 -62.54 -73.21 -52.45
N LYS A 410 -61.78 -74.31 -52.40
CA LYS A 410 -60.34 -74.31 -52.11
C LYS A 410 -59.53 -73.57 -53.18
N ILE A 411 -59.81 -73.83 -54.46
CA ILE A 411 -59.13 -73.13 -55.57
C ILE A 411 -59.47 -71.64 -55.58
N LEU A 412 -60.73 -71.28 -55.36
CA LEU A 412 -61.18 -69.89 -55.37
C LEU A 412 -60.59 -69.08 -54.22
N SER A 413 -60.62 -69.63 -53.00
CA SER A 413 -60.00 -68.99 -51.84
C SER A 413 -58.50 -68.81 -52.02
N GLN A 414 -57.78 -69.78 -52.59
CA GLN A 414 -56.35 -69.63 -52.88
C GLN A 414 -56.09 -68.49 -53.85
N LYS A 415 -56.85 -68.41 -54.97
CA LYS A 415 -56.70 -67.31 -55.94
C LYS A 415 -56.95 -65.94 -55.30
N ARG A 416 -57.96 -65.85 -54.43
CA ARG A 416 -58.29 -64.63 -53.69
C ARG A 416 -57.19 -64.21 -52.72
N ALA A 417 -56.68 -65.15 -51.94
CA ALA A 417 -55.55 -64.92 -51.05
C ALA A 417 -54.32 -64.43 -51.84
N THR A 418 -54.02 -65.07 -52.98
CA THR A 418 -52.93 -64.64 -53.86
C THR A 418 -53.17 -63.25 -54.44
N SER A 419 -54.40 -62.88 -54.82
CA SER A 419 -54.71 -61.52 -55.31
C SER A 419 -54.51 -60.45 -54.23
N VAL A 420 -54.86 -60.72 -52.98
CA VAL A 420 -54.60 -59.82 -51.86
C VAL A 420 -53.09 -59.72 -51.58
N MET A 421 -52.39 -60.85 -51.54
CA MET A 421 -50.93 -60.89 -51.40
C MET A 421 -50.23 -60.07 -52.49
N SER A 422 -50.58 -60.28 -53.77
CA SER A 422 -50.02 -59.51 -54.89
C SER A 422 -50.32 -58.01 -54.77
N TYR A 423 -51.50 -57.65 -54.26
CA TYR A 423 -51.84 -56.26 -54.02
C TYR A 423 -50.96 -55.64 -52.92
N LEU A 424 -50.80 -56.30 -51.77
CA LEU A 424 -49.95 -55.82 -50.68
C LEU A 424 -48.48 -55.72 -51.13
N ILE A 425 -47.97 -56.69 -51.90
CA ILE A 425 -46.64 -56.61 -52.52
C ILE A 425 -46.53 -55.41 -53.45
N SER A 426 -47.55 -55.16 -54.30
CA SER A 426 -47.56 -54.00 -55.20
C SER A 426 -47.56 -52.66 -54.43
N LYS A 427 -48.02 -52.68 -53.19
CA LYS A 427 -47.95 -51.52 -52.30
C LYS A 427 -46.59 -51.39 -51.64
N GLY A 428 -45.72 -52.39 -51.66
CA GLY A 428 -44.33 -52.32 -51.18
C GLY A 428 -44.03 -53.24 -49.99
N ILE A 429 -44.89 -54.22 -49.70
CA ILE A 429 -44.56 -55.29 -48.74
C ILE A 429 -43.58 -56.26 -49.39
N ASP A 430 -42.53 -56.65 -48.65
CA ASP A 430 -41.52 -57.60 -49.13
C ASP A 430 -42.16 -58.95 -49.48
N ALA A 431 -41.94 -59.41 -50.72
CA ALA A 431 -42.48 -60.67 -51.21
C ALA A 431 -41.97 -61.90 -50.43
N THR A 432 -40.84 -61.79 -49.73
CA THR A 432 -40.28 -62.85 -48.88
C THR A 432 -40.96 -62.93 -47.51
N LYS A 433 -41.67 -61.86 -47.10
CA LYS A 433 -42.35 -61.74 -45.81
C LYS A 433 -43.84 -62.03 -45.85
N ILE A 434 -44.37 -62.38 -47.01
CA ILE A 434 -45.79 -62.63 -47.19
C ILE A 434 -46.07 -63.92 -47.98
N THR A 435 -46.99 -64.72 -47.47
CA THR A 435 -47.46 -65.95 -48.11
C THR A 435 -48.98 -65.92 -48.30
N SER A 436 -49.53 -66.82 -49.11
CA SER A 436 -50.99 -66.90 -49.31
C SER A 436 -51.51 -68.32 -49.25
N LYS A 437 -52.64 -68.52 -48.57
CA LYS A 437 -53.23 -69.84 -48.38
C LYS A 437 -54.76 -69.80 -48.49
N GLY A 438 -55.29 -70.63 -49.37
CA GLY A 438 -56.73 -70.85 -49.52
C GLY A 438 -57.23 -71.90 -48.55
N TYR A 439 -58.05 -71.51 -47.59
CA TYR A 439 -58.68 -72.42 -46.64
C TYR A 439 -59.98 -73.03 -47.16
N GLY A 440 -60.60 -72.45 -48.19
CA GLY A 440 -61.90 -72.91 -48.69
C GLY A 440 -62.97 -72.76 -47.61
N GLU A 441 -63.78 -73.79 -47.43
CA GLU A 441 -64.84 -73.84 -46.41
C GLU A 441 -64.40 -74.53 -45.11
N ASP A 442 -63.12 -74.91 -45.00
CA ASP A 442 -62.60 -75.77 -43.93
C ASP A 442 -62.50 -75.07 -42.56
N VAL A 443 -62.50 -73.73 -42.53
CA VAL A 443 -62.34 -72.92 -41.30
C VAL A 443 -63.46 -71.89 -41.17
N PRO A 444 -64.70 -72.32 -40.89
CA PRO A 444 -65.83 -71.42 -40.70
C PRO A 444 -65.73 -70.69 -39.34
N ILE A 445 -66.03 -69.40 -39.34
CA ILE A 445 -66.17 -68.57 -38.12
C ILE A 445 -67.63 -68.34 -37.75
N ALA A 446 -68.55 -68.81 -38.59
CA ALA A 446 -69.98 -68.63 -38.42
C ALA A 446 -70.78 -69.76 -39.08
N ASP A 447 -72.06 -69.85 -38.73
CA ASP A 447 -72.97 -70.86 -39.25
C ASP A 447 -73.24 -70.71 -40.77
N ASN A 448 -72.83 -71.70 -41.55
CA ASN A 448 -73.03 -71.76 -43.00
C ASN A 448 -74.49 -71.97 -43.43
N THR A 449 -75.40 -72.34 -42.53
CA THR A 449 -76.83 -72.47 -42.87
C THR A 449 -77.50 -71.11 -43.06
N THR A 450 -76.99 -70.07 -42.38
CA THR A 450 -77.57 -68.71 -42.44
C THR A 450 -76.89 -67.85 -43.50
N LYS A 451 -77.65 -66.94 -44.14
CA LYS A 451 -77.08 -65.97 -45.09
C LYS A 451 -76.03 -65.06 -44.42
N LYS A 452 -76.27 -64.68 -43.16
CA LYS A 452 -75.35 -63.86 -42.36
C LYS A 452 -74.05 -64.61 -42.07
N GLY A 453 -74.11 -65.86 -41.61
CA GLY A 453 -72.92 -66.65 -41.33
C GLY A 453 -72.12 -66.99 -42.57
N ARG A 454 -72.77 -67.33 -43.69
CA ARG A 454 -72.07 -67.44 -44.99
C ARG A 454 -71.38 -66.14 -45.39
N ALA A 455 -71.94 -64.97 -45.09
CA ALA A 455 -71.28 -63.70 -45.39
C ALA A 455 -70.03 -63.48 -44.53
N MET A 456 -70.06 -63.89 -43.26
CA MET A 456 -68.92 -63.81 -42.36
C MET A 456 -67.81 -64.82 -42.73
N ASN A 457 -68.18 -66.02 -43.20
CA ASN A 457 -67.21 -67.03 -43.64
C ASN A 457 -66.47 -66.63 -44.92
N ARG A 458 -67.12 -65.87 -45.82
CA ARG A 458 -66.47 -65.29 -47.01
C ARG A 458 -65.61 -64.09 -46.61
N ARG A 459 -64.38 -64.36 -46.18
CA ARG A 459 -63.45 -63.34 -45.68
C ARG A 459 -62.03 -63.55 -46.18
N VAL A 460 -61.22 -62.53 -45.97
CA VAL A 460 -59.76 -62.61 -46.03
C VAL A 460 -59.23 -62.16 -44.67
N GLU A 461 -58.27 -62.89 -44.16
CA GLU A 461 -57.58 -62.56 -42.92
C GLU A 461 -56.08 -62.54 -43.14
N LEU A 462 -55.37 -61.78 -42.33
CA LEU A 462 -53.92 -61.83 -42.22
C LEU A 462 -53.58 -62.51 -40.91
N LYS A 463 -52.72 -63.52 -40.99
CA LYS A 463 -52.17 -64.20 -39.83
C LYS A 463 -50.72 -63.80 -39.67
N ILE A 464 -50.35 -63.33 -38.49
CA ILE A 464 -48.96 -63.06 -38.14
C ILE A 464 -48.31 -64.40 -37.79
N ALA A 465 -47.33 -64.80 -38.59
CA ALA A 465 -46.63 -66.07 -38.47
C ALA A 465 -45.39 -65.96 -37.55
N LYS A 466 -44.79 -64.76 -37.47
CA LYS A 466 -43.63 -64.46 -36.63
C LYS A 466 -43.49 -62.97 -36.39
#